data_AF-A0A8C3WEA1-F1
#
_entry.id   AF-A0A8C3WEA1-F1
#
_cell.length_a   1.000
_cell.length_b   1.000
_cell.length_c   1.000
_cell.angle_alpha   90.00
_cell.angle_beta   90.00
_cell.angle_gamma   90.00
#
_symmetry.space_group_name_H-M   'P 1'
#
loop_
_entity.id
_entity.type
_entity.pdbx_description
1 polymer ?
#
loop_
_entity_poly.entity_id
_entity_poly.type
_entity_poly.pdbx_seq_one_letter_code
_entity_poly.pdbx_strand_id
1 'polypeptide(L)'
;MTDNEFGYIHMLAQDYLNYVLQIPQPGSGPSKTSRVLQDVAFSVQNQVEKNLKPCLDNFDVGSIDTARIIFNQVMEKEFEDGIINWGRIVTVFAFEGILMKKLLRKQIASDVDTYKEIPYFVAEFITKNTGQWIRQNGGWENGFVKKFEPKSGWLTLLEVTGKICEMLCVLKQYY
;
A
#
# COMPACT_ATOMS: atom_id res chain seq x y z
N MET A 1 -0.11 20.38 13.08
CA MET A 1 -1.29 19.52 12.86
C MET A 1 -0.98 18.29 11.98
N THR A 2 0.29 17.90 11.84
CA THR A 2 0.77 16.78 10.99
C THR A 2 0.91 15.46 11.73
N ASP A 3 1.20 15.50 13.04
CA ASP A 3 1.60 14.30 13.80
C ASP A 3 0.43 13.33 14.02
N ASN A 4 -0.79 13.87 14.16
CA ASN A 4 -2.01 13.07 14.27
C ASN A 4 -2.36 12.37 12.95
N GLU A 5 -2.08 13.02 11.81
CA GLU A 5 -2.33 12.44 10.48
C GLU A 5 -1.35 11.30 10.19
N PHE A 6 -0.06 11.51 10.48
CA PHE A 6 0.95 10.48 10.36
C PHE A 6 0.59 9.26 11.21
N GLY A 7 0.24 9.45 12.48
CA GLY A 7 -0.14 8.36 13.38
C GLY A 7 -1.33 7.55 12.87
N TYR A 8 -2.35 8.21 12.32
CA TYR A 8 -3.52 7.53 11.74
C TYR A 8 -3.15 6.74 10.48
N ILE A 9 -2.36 7.32 9.57
CA ILE A 9 -1.93 6.65 8.34
C ILE A 9 -1.01 5.46 8.65
N HIS A 10 -0.10 5.62 9.62
CA HIS A 10 0.77 4.55 10.10
C HIS A 10 -0.05 3.38 10.66
N MET A 11 -1.08 3.66 11.44
CA MET A 11 -2.01 2.63 11.92
C MET A 11 -2.69 1.89 10.76
N LEU A 12 -3.15 2.61 9.71
CA LEU A 12 -3.75 1.96 8.53
C LEU A 12 -2.77 1.05 7.78
N ALA A 13 -1.51 1.48 7.62
CA ALA A 13 -0.47 0.69 6.97
C ALA A 13 -0.14 -0.58 7.80
N GLN A 14 0.03 -0.41 9.11
CA GLN A 14 0.24 -1.52 10.04
C GLN A 14 -0.93 -2.52 10.02
N ASP A 15 -2.17 -2.03 10.08
CA ASP A 15 -3.39 -2.85 10.02
C ASP A 15 -3.47 -3.64 8.70
N TYR A 16 -3.05 -3.04 7.59
CA TYR A 16 -3.03 -3.70 6.29
C TYR A 16 -2.00 -4.82 6.24
N LEU A 17 -0.77 -4.59 6.71
CA LEU A 17 0.24 -5.66 6.77
C LEU A 17 -0.17 -6.80 7.67
N ASN A 18 -0.71 -6.48 8.83
CA ASN A 18 -1.23 -7.48 9.75
C ASN A 18 -2.30 -8.37 9.09
N TYR A 19 -3.17 -7.76 8.28
CA TYR A 19 -4.15 -8.50 7.49
C TYR A 19 -3.51 -9.38 6.42
N VAL A 20 -2.56 -8.85 5.62
CA VAL A 20 -1.84 -9.60 4.58
C VAL A 20 -1.10 -10.80 5.17
N LEU A 21 -0.53 -10.64 6.36
CA LEU A 21 0.26 -11.65 7.06
C LEU A 21 -0.58 -12.57 7.97
N GLN A 22 -1.89 -12.34 8.06
CA GLN A 22 -2.79 -13.08 8.94
C GLN A 22 -2.36 -13.04 10.42
N ILE A 23 -1.76 -11.93 10.86
CA ILE A 23 -1.34 -11.72 12.25
C ILE A 23 -2.58 -11.32 13.08
N PRO A 24 -2.94 -12.09 14.13
CA PRO A 24 -4.07 -11.76 14.98
C PRO A 24 -3.90 -10.38 15.62
N GLN A 25 -4.91 -9.51 15.47
CA GLN A 25 -4.92 -8.21 16.13
C GLN A 25 -5.54 -8.32 17.53
N PRO A 26 -4.86 -7.88 18.60
CA PRO A 26 -5.44 -7.85 19.93
C PRO A 26 -6.52 -6.75 20.03
N GLY A 27 -7.64 -7.03 20.70
CA GLY A 27 -8.69 -6.04 20.99
C GLY A 27 -9.95 -6.15 20.12
N SER A 28 -10.60 -5.01 19.87
CA SER A 28 -11.91 -4.92 19.18
C SER A 28 -11.86 -5.13 17.66
N GLY A 29 -10.69 -5.51 17.11
CA GLY A 29 -10.46 -5.64 15.68
C GLY A 29 -10.21 -4.30 14.96
N PRO A 30 -9.95 -4.34 13.63
CA PRO A 30 -9.60 -3.18 12.82
C PRO A 30 -10.74 -2.17 12.71
N SER A 31 -10.38 -0.89 12.54
CA SER A 31 -11.35 0.20 12.34
C SER A 31 -12.23 -0.04 11.09
N LYS A 32 -13.34 0.70 10.95
CA LYS A 32 -14.15 0.64 9.71
C LYS A 32 -13.31 1.00 8.48
N THR A 33 -12.50 2.05 8.58
CA THR A 33 -11.58 2.48 7.52
C THR A 33 -10.59 1.38 7.16
N SER A 34 -9.95 0.78 8.16
CA SER A 34 -8.98 -0.31 7.98
C SER A 34 -9.61 -1.50 7.26
N ARG A 35 -10.84 -1.90 7.62
CA ARG A 35 -11.56 -2.99 6.93
C ARG A 35 -11.83 -2.70 5.46
N VAL A 36 -12.36 -1.51 5.15
CA VAL A 36 -12.61 -1.11 3.76
C VAL A 36 -11.30 -1.05 2.96
N LEU A 37 -10.24 -0.54 3.58
CA LEU A 37 -8.91 -0.49 2.96
C LEU A 37 -8.36 -1.90 2.70
N GLN A 38 -8.43 -2.79 3.68
CA GLN A 38 -8.01 -4.19 3.56
C GLN A 38 -8.71 -4.88 2.39
N ASP A 39 -10.03 -4.78 2.29
CA ASP A 39 -10.80 -5.43 1.21
C ASP A 39 -10.35 -4.95 -0.18
N VAL A 40 -10.22 -3.64 -0.38
CA VAL A 40 -9.89 -3.07 -1.69
C VAL A 40 -8.41 -3.26 -2.03
N ALA A 41 -7.51 -2.95 -1.09
CA ALA A 41 -6.07 -3.07 -1.32
C ALA A 41 -5.64 -4.52 -1.51
N PHE A 42 -6.23 -5.47 -0.78
CA PHE A 42 -5.92 -6.89 -0.96
C PHE A 42 -6.41 -7.41 -2.32
N SER A 43 -7.57 -6.95 -2.78
CA SER A 43 -8.06 -7.25 -4.14
C SER A 43 -7.09 -6.73 -5.21
N VAL A 44 -6.65 -5.48 -5.10
CA VAL A 44 -5.64 -4.88 -6.00
C VAL A 44 -4.32 -5.65 -5.92
N GLN A 45 -3.82 -5.94 -4.72
CA GLN A 45 -2.59 -6.70 -4.51
C GLN A 45 -2.64 -8.06 -5.22
N ASN A 46 -3.71 -8.83 -5.05
CA ASN A 46 -3.85 -10.14 -5.69
C ASN A 46 -3.83 -10.03 -7.23
N GLN A 47 -4.42 -8.98 -7.80
CA GLN A 47 -4.38 -8.75 -9.24
C GLN A 47 -2.99 -8.35 -9.73
N VAL A 48 -2.29 -7.50 -8.99
CA VAL A 48 -0.91 -7.11 -9.28
C VAL A 48 0.01 -8.33 -9.22
N GLU A 49 -0.07 -9.12 -8.14
CA GLU A 49 0.71 -10.34 -7.98
C GLU A 49 0.44 -11.36 -9.11
N LYS A 50 -0.80 -11.47 -9.57
CA LYS A 50 -1.17 -12.37 -10.67
C LYS A 50 -0.70 -11.86 -12.04
N ASN A 51 -1.01 -10.61 -12.38
CA ASN A 51 -0.80 -10.06 -13.72
C ASN A 51 0.67 -9.69 -13.98
N LEU A 52 1.38 -9.32 -12.93
CA LEU A 52 2.76 -8.83 -13.00
C LEU A 52 3.75 -9.79 -12.36
N LYS A 53 3.35 -11.04 -12.14
CA LYS A 53 4.22 -12.11 -11.63
C LYS A 53 5.60 -12.14 -12.31
N PRO A 54 5.72 -12.14 -13.65
CA PRO A 54 7.04 -12.16 -14.29
C PRO A 54 7.90 -10.95 -13.95
N CYS A 55 7.28 -9.79 -13.73
CA CYS A 55 7.98 -8.58 -13.34
C CYS A 55 8.39 -8.59 -11.86
N LEU A 56 7.50 -9.06 -10.98
CA LEU A 56 7.77 -9.18 -9.56
C LEU A 56 8.84 -10.24 -9.26
N ASP A 57 8.97 -11.26 -10.11
CA ASP A 57 10.00 -12.29 -9.97
C ASP A 57 11.40 -11.76 -10.38
N ASN A 58 11.50 -10.62 -11.08
CA ASN A 58 12.78 -10.06 -11.56
C ASN A 58 13.55 -9.23 -10.52
N PHE A 59 12.93 -8.85 -9.40
CA PHE A 59 13.65 -8.16 -8.32
C PHE A 59 13.52 -8.93 -7.02
N ASP A 60 14.57 -8.86 -6.21
CA ASP A 60 14.60 -9.45 -4.87
C ASP A 60 14.55 -8.36 -3.81
N VAL A 61 13.82 -8.65 -2.72
CA VAL A 61 13.76 -7.78 -1.54
C VAL A 61 14.49 -8.51 -0.42
N GLY A 62 15.79 -8.21 -0.27
CA GLY A 62 16.67 -8.88 0.69
C GLY A 62 16.81 -8.18 2.04
N SER A 63 16.42 -6.91 2.13
CA SER A 63 16.51 -6.10 3.35
C SER A 63 15.45 -4.99 3.37
N ILE A 64 15.26 -4.35 4.52
CA ILE A 64 14.42 -3.16 4.69
C ILE A 64 14.91 -2.00 3.80
N ASP A 65 16.22 -1.78 3.71
CA ASP A 65 16.77 -0.73 2.87
C ASP A 65 16.46 -0.96 1.39
N THR A 66 16.60 -2.21 0.92
CA THR A 66 16.21 -2.58 -0.45
C THR A 66 14.71 -2.38 -0.66
N ALA A 67 13.86 -2.76 0.30
CA ALA A 67 12.41 -2.54 0.22
C ALA A 67 12.08 -1.04 0.11
N ARG A 68 12.73 -0.20 0.93
CA ARG A 68 12.55 1.26 0.92
C ARG A 68 13.00 1.89 -0.40
N ILE A 69 14.15 1.47 -0.95
CA ILE A 69 14.65 1.95 -2.25
C ILE A 69 13.64 1.62 -3.35
N ILE A 70 13.21 0.36 -3.44
CA ILE A 70 12.24 -0.09 -4.45
C ILE A 70 10.91 0.63 -4.29
N PHE A 71 10.41 0.77 -3.05
CA PHE A 71 9.21 1.53 -2.74
C PHE A 71 9.30 2.95 -3.28
N ASN A 72 10.34 3.69 -2.92
CA ASN A 72 10.51 5.07 -3.36
C ASN A 72 10.59 5.20 -4.88
N GLN A 73 11.32 4.30 -5.56
CA GLN A 73 11.43 4.32 -7.02
C GLN A 73 10.07 4.08 -7.70
N VAL A 74 9.30 3.10 -7.23
CA VAL A 74 7.97 2.80 -7.78
C VAL A 74 7.01 3.95 -7.52
N MET A 75 7.00 4.49 -6.30
CA MET A 75 6.10 5.58 -5.93
C MET A 75 6.47 6.90 -6.61
N GLU A 76 7.76 7.19 -6.83
CA GLU A 76 8.20 8.35 -7.60
C GLU A 76 7.64 8.28 -9.02
N LYS A 77 7.68 7.11 -9.66
CA LYS A 77 7.08 6.89 -10.97
C LYS A 77 5.55 6.93 -10.94
N GLU A 78 4.93 6.38 -9.90
CA GLU A 78 3.46 6.39 -9.75
C GLU A 78 2.82 7.76 -9.71
N PHE A 79 3.52 8.70 -9.09
CA PHE A 79 3.02 10.03 -8.87
C PHE A 79 3.77 11.08 -9.71
N GLU A 80 4.58 10.68 -10.71
CA GLU A 80 5.39 11.61 -11.52
C GLU A 80 4.54 12.59 -12.36
N ASP A 81 3.33 12.17 -12.74
CA ASP A 81 2.37 13.01 -13.48
C ASP A 81 1.60 14.01 -12.57
N GLY A 82 1.86 14.00 -11.26
CA GLY A 82 1.21 14.86 -10.27
C GLY A 82 -0.25 14.53 -9.97
N ILE A 83 -0.82 13.47 -10.54
CA ILE A 83 -2.22 13.11 -10.34
C ILE A 83 -2.37 12.28 -9.05
N ILE A 84 -3.16 12.77 -8.10
CA ILE A 84 -3.49 12.03 -6.86
C ILE A 84 -4.97 11.67 -6.88
N ASN A 85 -5.27 10.41 -6.58
CA ASN A 85 -6.63 9.93 -6.36
C ASN A 85 -6.62 8.73 -5.41
N TRP A 86 -7.79 8.38 -4.87
CA TRP A 86 -7.90 7.27 -3.93
C TRP A 86 -7.47 5.93 -4.51
N GLY A 87 -7.66 5.70 -5.81
CA GLY A 87 -7.20 4.49 -6.48
C GLY A 87 -5.69 4.31 -6.37
N ARG A 88 -4.93 5.37 -6.70
CA ARG A 88 -3.47 5.42 -6.52
C ARG A 88 -3.02 5.39 -5.07
N ILE A 89 -3.82 5.90 -4.13
CA ILE A 89 -3.48 5.76 -2.70
C ILE A 89 -3.61 4.29 -2.27
N VAL A 90 -4.62 3.57 -2.78
CA VAL A 90 -4.81 2.13 -2.50
C VAL A 90 -3.65 1.29 -3.06
N THR A 91 -3.08 1.65 -4.21
CA THR A 91 -1.94 0.91 -4.79
C THR A 91 -0.69 0.99 -3.92
N VAL A 92 -0.50 2.09 -3.17
CA VAL A 92 0.60 2.23 -2.19
C VAL A 92 0.52 1.10 -1.15
N PHE A 93 -0.65 0.89 -0.54
CA PHE A 93 -0.86 -0.21 0.42
C PHE A 93 -0.75 -1.58 -0.26
N ALA A 94 -1.32 -1.75 -1.45
CA ALA A 94 -1.20 -3.01 -2.17
C ALA A 94 0.28 -3.36 -2.44
N PHE A 95 1.11 -2.38 -2.77
CA PHE A 95 2.54 -2.57 -3.00
C PHE A 95 3.32 -2.82 -1.70
N GLU A 96 2.94 -2.17 -0.60
CA GLU A 96 3.45 -2.46 0.75
C GLU A 96 3.33 -3.96 1.08
N GLY A 97 2.15 -4.56 0.86
CA GLY A 97 1.92 -5.98 1.08
C GLY A 97 2.76 -6.90 0.19
N ILE A 98 3.05 -6.48 -1.05
CA ILE A 98 3.95 -7.21 -1.96
C ILE A 98 5.38 -7.17 -1.45
N LEU A 99 5.88 -6.00 -1.05
CA LEU A 99 7.22 -5.84 -0.51
C LEU A 99 7.41 -6.69 0.75
N MET A 100 6.45 -6.65 1.67
CA MET A 100 6.50 -7.45 2.90
C MET A 100 6.52 -8.95 2.61
N LYS A 101 5.66 -9.45 1.71
CA LYS A 101 5.68 -10.88 1.32
C LYS A 101 6.98 -11.29 0.65
N LYS A 102 7.61 -10.42 -0.15
CA LYS A 102 8.90 -10.69 -0.78
C LYS A 102 10.05 -10.71 0.23
N LEU A 103 10.06 -9.78 1.18
CA LEU A 103 11.05 -9.70 2.24
C LEU A 103 11.02 -10.95 3.14
N LEU A 104 9.83 -11.37 3.59
CA LEU A 104 9.66 -12.56 4.44
C LEU A 104 9.99 -13.88 3.74
N ARG A 105 9.88 -13.95 2.40
CA ARG A 105 10.31 -15.15 1.66
C ARG A 105 11.82 -15.36 1.69
N LYS A 106 12.61 -14.30 1.91
CA LYS A 106 14.08 -14.35 1.88
C LYS A 106 14.69 -14.35 3.29
N GLN A 107 14.04 -13.71 4.27
CA GLN A 107 14.45 -13.78 5.68
C GLN A 107 13.87 -15.05 6.34
N ILE A 108 14.74 -15.99 6.71
CA ILE A 108 14.35 -17.24 7.40
C ILE A 108 13.94 -17.00 8.86
N ALA A 109 14.35 -15.91 9.50
CA ALA A 109 13.93 -15.61 10.87
C ALA A 109 14.23 -14.15 11.28
N SER A 110 13.24 -13.57 11.98
CA SER A 110 13.44 -12.80 13.21
C SER A 110 14.15 -11.45 13.10
N ASP A 111 13.48 -10.46 12.51
CA ASP A 111 13.54 -9.13 13.12
C ASP A 111 12.13 -8.57 13.30
N VAL A 112 11.70 -8.41 14.56
CA VAL A 112 10.39 -7.83 14.91
C VAL A 112 10.29 -6.38 14.41
N ASP A 113 11.43 -5.71 14.21
CA ASP A 113 11.48 -4.33 13.75
C ASP A 113 11.20 -4.20 12.24
N THR A 114 11.38 -5.26 11.46
CA THR A 114 11.00 -5.30 10.04
C THR A 114 9.50 -5.01 9.84
N TYR A 115 8.65 -5.46 10.76
CA TYR A 115 7.19 -5.26 10.71
C TYR A 115 6.75 -3.83 11.01
N LYS A 116 7.66 -2.97 11.49
CA LYS A 116 7.37 -1.57 11.83
C LYS A 116 7.96 -0.60 10.81
N GLU A 117 9.11 -0.94 10.24
CA GLU A 117 9.81 -0.06 9.30
C GLU A 117 9.07 0.13 7.97
N ILE A 118 8.44 -0.93 7.43
CA ILE A 118 7.68 -0.82 6.18
C ILE A 118 6.46 0.12 6.32
N PRO A 119 5.55 -0.08 7.31
CA PRO A 119 4.46 0.85 7.56
C PRO A 119 4.92 2.29 7.79
N TYR A 120 6.08 2.46 8.42
CA TYR A 120 6.65 3.77 8.71
C TYR A 120 6.94 4.57 7.43
N PHE A 121 7.77 4.05 6.52
CA PHE A 121 8.10 4.81 5.31
C PHE A 121 6.91 4.93 4.35
N VAL A 122 5.95 4.00 4.40
CA VAL A 122 4.68 4.14 3.67
C VAL A 122 3.88 5.32 4.22
N ALA A 123 3.76 5.42 5.54
CA ALA A 123 3.06 6.53 6.19
C ALA A 123 3.77 7.87 5.95
N GLU A 124 5.10 7.90 5.91
CA GLU A 124 5.86 9.09 5.54
C GLU A 124 5.52 9.53 4.12
N PHE A 125 5.53 8.60 3.16
CA PHE A 125 5.20 8.90 1.77
C PHE A 125 3.77 9.44 1.62
N ILE A 126 2.78 8.76 2.22
CA ILE A 126 1.37 9.17 2.11
C ILE A 126 1.18 10.54 2.77
N THR A 127 1.69 10.73 3.98
CA THR A 127 1.58 12.01 4.71
C THR A 127 2.19 13.16 3.92
N LYS A 128 3.42 12.96 3.40
CA LYS A 128 4.17 14.00 2.69
C LYS A 128 3.59 14.32 1.32
N ASN A 129 3.26 13.30 0.53
CA ASN A 129 2.96 13.49 -0.90
C ASN A 129 1.46 13.55 -1.18
N THR A 130 0.62 12.93 -0.34
CA THR A 130 -0.82 12.82 -0.59
C THR A 130 -1.69 13.43 0.51
N GLY A 131 -1.13 13.75 1.68
CA GLY A 131 -1.87 14.21 2.86
C GLY A 131 -2.75 15.43 2.61
N GLN A 132 -2.26 16.43 1.86
CA GLN A 132 -3.06 17.60 1.50
C GLN A 132 -4.26 17.22 0.63
N TRP A 133 -4.04 16.39 -0.39
CA TRP A 133 -5.12 15.92 -1.26
C TRP A 133 -6.15 15.12 -0.47
N ILE A 134 -5.71 14.24 0.42
CA ILE A 134 -6.58 13.45 1.32
C ILE A 134 -7.50 14.39 2.12
N ARG A 135 -6.96 15.42 2.77
CA ARG A 135 -7.76 16.41 3.51
C ARG A 135 -8.78 17.12 2.64
N GLN A 136 -8.36 17.58 1.46
CA GLN A 136 -9.23 18.30 0.53
C GLN A 136 -10.34 17.43 -0.06
N ASN A 137 -10.17 16.11 -0.04
CA ASN A 137 -11.12 15.13 -0.58
C ASN A 137 -11.89 14.36 0.52
N GLY A 138 -12.11 15.00 1.67
CA GLY A 138 -12.96 14.48 2.75
C GLY A 138 -12.29 13.52 3.71
N GLY A 139 -10.97 13.34 3.62
CA GLY A 139 -10.20 12.46 4.49
C GLY A 139 -10.59 10.98 4.33
N TRP A 140 -10.15 10.17 5.30
CA TRP A 140 -10.39 8.72 5.25
C TRP A 140 -11.85 8.34 5.49
N GLU A 141 -12.56 9.02 6.41
CA GLU A 141 -13.94 8.65 6.75
C GLU A 141 -14.97 9.20 5.76
N ASN A 142 -14.90 10.50 5.43
CA ASN A 142 -15.90 11.13 4.55
C ASN A 142 -15.50 11.09 3.06
N GLY A 143 -14.24 10.80 2.75
CA GLY A 143 -13.73 10.60 1.40
C GLY A 143 -13.60 9.12 1.04
N PHE A 144 -12.57 8.46 1.58
CA PHE A 144 -12.21 7.09 1.21
C PHE A 144 -13.33 6.09 1.52
N VAL A 145 -13.77 5.99 2.78
CA VAL A 145 -14.81 5.05 3.19
C VAL A 145 -16.09 5.31 2.41
N LYS A 146 -16.50 6.56 2.18
CA LYS A 146 -17.71 6.85 1.38
C LYS A 146 -17.61 6.44 -0.09
N LYS A 147 -16.41 6.45 -0.66
CA LYS A 147 -16.16 6.02 -2.05
C LYS A 147 -16.10 4.49 -2.19
N PHE A 148 -15.55 3.79 -1.21
CA PHE A 148 -15.27 2.35 -1.30
C PHE A 148 -16.14 1.46 -0.40
N GLU A 149 -16.94 2.03 0.51
CA GLU A 149 -17.91 1.23 1.25
C GLU A 149 -18.91 0.59 0.27
N PRO A 150 -19.25 -0.70 0.42
CA PRO A 150 -20.12 -1.37 -0.53
C PRO A 150 -21.51 -0.72 -0.56
N LYS A 151 -21.79 0.06 -1.61
CA LYS A 151 -23.16 0.35 -2.05
C LYS A 151 -23.50 -0.66 -3.13
N SER A 152 -23.83 -1.90 -2.76
CA SER A 152 -24.27 -2.96 -3.69
C SER A 152 -23.48 -3.05 -5.02
N GLY A 153 -22.36 -3.77 -5.03
CA GLY A 153 -21.80 -4.36 -6.26
C GLY A 153 -20.61 -3.67 -6.95
N TRP A 154 -19.39 -4.09 -6.58
CA TRP A 154 -18.32 -4.52 -7.51
C TRP A 154 -17.70 -3.60 -8.59
N LEU A 155 -17.90 -2.28 -8.63
CA LEU A 155 -17.48 -1.47 -9.80
C LEU A 155 -16.28 -0.49 -9.71
N THR A 156 -15.39 -0.55 -8.72
CA THR A 156 -14.24 0.40 -8.66
C THR A 156 -12.86 -0.18 -8.99
N LEU A 157 -12.77 -1.43 -9.45
CA LEU A 157 -11.49 -2.12 -9.61
C LEU A 157 -10.78 -1.86 -10.96
N LEU A 158 -11.52 -1.46 -12.00
CA LEU A 158 -10.96 -1.34 -13.36
C LEU A 158 -10.05 -0.11 -13.57
N GLU A 159 -10.22 0.96 -12.78
CA GLU A 159 -9.43 2.19 -12.95
C GLU A 159 -8.05 2.12 -12.28
N VAL A 160 -7.89 1.27 -11.27
CA VAL A 160 -6.67 1.17 -10.44
C VAL A 160 -5.60 0.28 -11.07
N THR A 161 -6.03 -0.74 -11.81
CA THR A 161 -5.18 -1.84 -12.28
C THR A 161 -4.37 -1.51 -13.54
N GLY A 162 -4.86 -0.59 -14.38
CA GLY A 162 -4.18 -0.18 -15.61
C GLY A 162 -2.83 0.49 -15.38
N LYS A 163 -2.67 1.29 -14.32
CA LYS A 163 -1.46 2.10 -14.08
C LYS A 163 -0.31 1.37 -13.38
N ILE A 164 -0.60 0.42 -12.48
CA ILE A 164 0.44 -0.37 -11.79
C ILE A 164 1.25 -1.22 -12.80
N CYS A 165 0.60 -1.68 -13.89
CA CYS A 165 1.23 -2.49 -14.92
C CYS A 165 2.36 -1.78 -15.65
N GLU A 166 2.18 -0.50 -16.01
CA GLU A 166 3.19 0.24 -16.78
C GLU A 166 4.44 0.53 -15.93
N MET A 167 4.29 0.69 -14.62
CA MET A 167 5.39 1.20 -13.78
C MET A 167 6.27 0.11 -13.18
N LEU A 168 5.69 -1.05 -12.86
CA LEU A 168 6.52 -2.22 -12.58
C LEU A 168 7.33 -2.61 -13.83
N CYS A 169 6.80 -2.42 -15.04
CA CYS A 169 7.58 -2.63 -16.27
C CYS A 169 8.79 -1.70 -16.41
N VAL A 170 8.77 -0.49 -15.82
CA VAL A 170 9.91 0.44 -15.82
C VAL A 170 11.05 -0.06 -14.92
N LEU A 171 10.77 -0.80 -13.84
CA LEU A 171 11.83 -1.41 -13.02
C LEU A 171 12.70 -2.42 -13.79
N LYS A 172 12.23 -2.98 -14.92
CA LYS A 172 13.07 -3.78 -15.83
C LYS A 172 14.21 -2.99 -16.48
N GLN A 173 14.15 -1.66 -16.49
CA GLN A 173 15.24 -0.84 -17.03
C GLN A 173 16.40 -0.68 -16.04
N TYR A 174 16.18 -1.03 -14.78
CA TYR A 174 17.17 -0.89 -13.70
C TYR A 174 17.72 -2.24 -13.19
N TYR A 175 17.18 -3.37 -13.67
CA TYR A 175 17.58 -4.74 -13.31
C TYR A 175 17.56 -5.70 -14.51
#